data_AF-A0A5P8D3S8-F1
#
_entry.id   AF-A0A5P8D3S8-F1
#
_cell.length_a   1.000
_cell.length_b   1.000
_cell.length_c   1.000
_cell.angle_alpha   90.00
_cell.angle_beta   90.00
_cell.angle_gamma   90.00
#
_symmetry.space_group_name_H-M   'P 1'
#
loop_
_entity.id
_entity.type
_entity.pdbx_description
1 polymer ?
#
loop_
_entity_poly.entity_id
_entity_poly.type
_entity_poly.pdbx_seq_one_letter_code
_entity_poly.pdbx_strand_id
1 'polypeptide(L)'
;MNSNILQLLGYHSLTRELLVSSSSATITMVFIYIFLTLTIRLVILKAGAHFGFFKSHSEIFTETPVHCSHIYVCIQVCQSQLDGNSPVTLKELVYYIEFGPEDYEDVDLGTTLKFVRQRLLKLVMESSVFSSLDKKMQTLKGKQLQFYHRSRILNQDQEFLCNLGVCTGDTLVCKIDL
;
A
#
# COMPACT_ATOMS: atom_id res chain seq x y z
N MET A 1 14.39 -24.27 43.81
CA MET A 1 13.89 -22.87 43.83
C MET A 1 15.10 -21.94 43.80
N ASN A 2 15.15 -20.97 42.89
CA ASN A 2 16.27 -20.03 42.79
C ASN A 2 16.37 -19.15 44.05
N SER A 3 17.27 -19.51 44.96
CA SER A 3 17.49 -18.81 46.24
C SER A 3 17.80 -17.33 46.06
N ASN A 4 18.50 -16.98 44.98
CA ASN A 4 18.88 -15.60 44.66
C ASN A 4 17.67 -14.71 44.33
N ILE A 5 16.65 -15.26 43.65
CA ILE A 5 15.44 -14.49 43.30
C ILE A 5 14.58 -14.28 44.55
N LEU A 6 14.49 -15.28 45.42
CA LEU A 6 13.76 -15.17 46.69
C LEU A 6 14.42 -14.18 47.66
N GLN A 7 15.76 -14.15 47.69
CA GLN A 7 16.50 -13.14 48.47
C GLN A 7 16.28 -11.72 47.95
N LEU A 8 16.25 -11.55 46.62
CA LEU A 8 15.98 -10.24 45.99
C LEU A 8 14.55 -9.76 46.26
N LEU A 9 13.57 -10.66 46.17
CA LEU A 9 12.16 -10.37 46.45
C LEU A 9 11.90 -10.14 47.94
N GLY A 10 12.68 -10.74 48.84
CA GLY A 10 12.56 -10.53 50.29
C GLY A 10 13.10 -9.19 50.77
N TYR A 11 13.78 -8.42 49.91
CA TYR A 11 14.44 -7.17 50.29
C TYR A 11 13.47 -6.00 50.51
N HIS A 12 12.39 -5.93 49.72
CA HIS A 12 11.36 -4.91 49.87
C HIS A 12 10.16 -5.40 50.70
N SER A 13 9.60 -4.51 51.53
CA SER A 13 8.47 -4.81 52.41
C SER A 13 7.24 -5.32 51.65
N LEU A 14 6.92 -4.71 50.50
CA LEU A 14 5.76 -5.08 49.67
C LEU A 14 5.88 -6.48 49.04
N THR A 15 7.09 -6.88 48.64
CA THR A 15 7.34 -8.17 47.98
C THR A 15 7.57 -9.30 48.99
N ARG A 16 7.95 -8.97 50.22
CA ARG A 16 8.07 -9.94 51.32
C ARG A 16 6.72 -10.52 51.75
N GLU A 17 5.65 -9.73 51.70
CA GLU A 17 4.29 -10.22 52.02
C GLU A 17 3.81 -11.29 51.02
N LEU A 18 4.28 -11.23 49.76
CA LEU A 18 3.97 -12.22 48.73
C LEU A 18 4.66 -13.58 48.96
N LEU A 19 5.64 -13.65 49.87
CA LEU A 19 6.42 -14.86 50.18
C LEU A 19 5.99 -15.55 51.49
N VAL A 20 4.92 -15.08 52.14
CA VAL A 20 4.49 -15.57 53.47
C VAL A 20 4.05 -17.04 53.44
N SER A 21 3.44 -17.49 52.35
CA SER A 21 3.02 -18.89 52.18
C SER A 21 3.73 -19.56 51.01
N SER A 22 3.99 -20.87 51.13
CA SER A 22 4.66 -21.66 50.10
C SER A 22 3.91 -21.63 48.75
N SER A 23 2.58 -21.61 48.78
CA SER A 23 1.74 -21.50 47.59
C SER A 23 1.87 -20.13 46.91
N SER A 24 1.84 -19.04 47.69
CA SER A 24 2.01 -17.68 47.17
C SER A 24 3.41 -17.46 46.57
N ALA A 25 4.45 -18.01 47.21
CA ALA A 25 5.81 -17.96 46.69
C ALA A 25 5.93 -18.68 45.33
N THR A 26 5.27 -19.83 45.17
CA THR A 26 5.29 -20.60 43.92
C THR A 26 4.58 -19.84 42.79
N ILE A 27 3.39 -19.29 43.07
CA ILE A 27 2.62 -18.49 42.10
C ILE A 27 3.43 -17.27 41.67
N THR A 28 4.01 -16.54 42.62
CA THR A 28 4.84 -15.35 42.35
C THR A 28 6.03 -15.69 41.45
N MET A 29 6.69 -16.83 41.68
CA MET A 29 7.79 -17.29 40.82
C MET A 29 7.33 -17.58 39.40
N VAL A 30 6.19 -18.26 39.22
CA VAL A 30 5.63 -18.54 37.89
C VAL A 30 5.34 -17.24 37.13
N PHE A 31 4.72 -16.25 37.80
CA PHE A 31 4.46 -14.94 37.19
C PHE A 31 5.73 -14.21 36.77
N ILE A 32 6.78 -14.24 37.60
CA ILE A 32 8.06 -13.61 37.27
C ILE A 32 8.68 -14.27 36.04
N TYR A 33 8.65 -15.61 35.95
CA TYR A 33 9.15 -16.32 34.77
C TYR A 33 8.35 -15.97 33.51
N ILE A 34 7.01 -16.00 33.58
CA ILE A 34 6.15 -15.62 32.45
C ILE A 34 6.44 -14.18 32.01
N PHE A 35 6.49 -13.25 32.96
CA PHE A 35 6.78 -11.84 32.69
C PHE A 35 8.15 -11.66 32.05
N LEU A 36 9.18 -12.34 32.55
CA LEU A 36 10.52 -12.29 31.99
C LEU A 36 10.55 -12.85 30.57
N THR A 37 9.91 -14.00 30.33
CA THR A 37 9.81 -14.61 28.99
C THR A 37 9.11 -13.69 28.00
N LEU A 38 7.98 -13.06 28.40
CA LEU A 38 7.26 -12.10 27.56
C LEU A 38 8.10 -10.86 27.26
N THR A 39 8.80 -10.34 28.27
CA THR A 39 9.66 -9.15 28.13
C THR A 39 10.83 -9.44 27.18
N ILE A 40 11.51 -10.58 27.35
CA ILE A 40 12.60 -11.01 26.46
C ILE A 40 12.09 -11.14 25.02
N ARG A 41 10.94 -11.80 24.82
CA ARG A 41 10.35 -11.95 23.49
C ARG A 41 10.05 -10.60 22.85
N LEU A 42 9.48 -9.65 23.60
CA LEU A 42 9.17 -8.32 23.11
C LEU A 42 10.44 -7.54 22.71
N VAL A 43 11.50 -7.65 23.53
CA VAL A 43 12.80 -7.01 23.24
C VAL A 43 13.42 -7.61 21.98
N ILE A 44 13.42 -8.94 21.82
CA ILE A 44 13.95 -9.61 20.61
C ILE A 44 13.18 -9.16 19.37
N LEU A 45 11.85 -9.10 19.43
CA LEU A 45 11.03 -8.66 18.30
C LEU A 45 11.30 -7.20 17.94
N LYS A 46 11.35 -6.30 18.92
CA LYS A 46 11.62 -4.87 18.68
C LYS A 46 13.05 -4.63 18.19
N ALA A 47 14.03 -5.29 18.79
CA ALA A 47 15.42 -5.19 18.37
C ALA A 47 15.60 -5.75 16.95
N GLY A 48 15.05 -6.94 16.67
CA GLY A 48 15.15 -7.53 15.34
C GLY A 48 14.40 -6.73 14.26
N ALA A 49 13.31 -6.05 14.61
CA ALA A 49 12.68 -5.08 13.71
C ALA A 49 13.58 -3.85 13.47
N HIS A 50 14.22 -3.32 14.50
CA HIS A 50 15.15 -2.19 14.39
C HIS A 50 16.38 -2.51 13.52
N PHE A 51 16.91 -3.73 13.63
CA PHE A 51 18.04 -4.20 12.82
C PHE A 51 17.64 -4.78 11.45
N GLY A 52 16.34 -4.78 11.11
CA GLY A 52 15.84 -5.29 9.83
C GLY A 52 15.88 -6.82 9.67
N PHE A 53 16.13 -7.58 10.73
CA PHE A 53 16.07 -9.05 10.72
C PHE A 53 14.63 -9.57 10.67
N PHE A 54 13.67 -8.80 11.20
CA PHE A 54 12.25 -9.11 11.15
C PHE A 54 11.49 -7.97 10.51
N LYS A 55 10.48 -8.30 9.70
CA LYS A 55 9.49 -7.33 9.23
C LYS A 55 8.77 -6.74 10.45
N SER A 56 8.61 -5.41 10.46
CA SER A 56 7.89 -4.72 11.54
C SER A 56 6.48 -5.30 11.67
N HIS A 57 5.98 -5.47 12.89
CA HIS A 57 4.63 -6.00 13.17
C HIS A 57 3.50 -5.21 12.48
N SER A 58 3.78 -4.01 11.95
CA SER A 58 2.89 -3.26 11.08
C SER A 58 2.57 -3.95 9.75
N GLU A 59 3.31 -4.99 9.35
CA GLU A 59 3.06 -5.78 8.13
C GLU A 59 2.24 -7.06 8.37
N ILE A 60 1.96 -7.44 9.63
CA ILE A 60 1.19 -8.67 9.94
C ILE A 60 -0.32 -8.41 9.86
N PHE A 61 -0.73 -7.15 9.95
CA PHE A 61 -2.13 -6.70 9.87
C PHE A 61 -2.36 -5.70 8.73
N THR A 62 -1.58 -5.77 7.65
CA THR A 62 -2.08 -5.20 6.39
C THR A 62 -3.28 -6.05 6.00
N GLU A 63 -4.49 -5.52 6.20
CA GLU A 63 -5.67 -6.00 5.49
C GLU A 63 -5.24 -6.23 4.06
N THR A 64 -5.43 -7.46 3.55
CA THR A 64 -5.13 -7.78 2.16
C THR A 64 -5.79 -6.71 1.31
N PRO A 65 -5.01 -5.93 0.54
CA PRO A 65 -5.55 -4.77 -0.14
C PRO A 65 -6.64 -5.25 -1.09
N VAL A 66 -7.83 -4.70 -0.95
CA VAL A 66 -8.98 -5.12 -1.76
C VAL A 66 -8.70 -4.71 -3.20
N HIS A 67 -8.64 -5.69 -4.11
CA HIS A 67 -8.44 -5.41 -5.52
C HIS A 67 -9.57 -4.54 -6.08
N CYS A 68 -9.21 -3.72 -7.04
CA CYS A 68 -10.12 -2.77 -7.66
C CYS A 68 -10.99 -3.47 -8.73
N SER A 69 -12.32 -3.32 -8.67
CA SER A 69 -13.23 -3.91 -9.67
C SER A 69 -13.57 -2.97 -10.82
N HIS A 70 -13.55 -1.65 -10.59
CA HIS A 70 -13.74 -0.66 -11.65
C HIS A 70 -13.12 0.69 -11.28
N ILE A 71 -12.78 1.47 -12.31
CA ILE A 71 -12.23 2.83 -12.18
C ILE A 71 -12.83 3.76 -13.24
N TYR A 72 -12.75 5.06 -12.95
CA TYR A 72 -12.94 6.10 -13.94
C TYR A 72 -11.58 6.60 -14.42
N VAL A 73 -11.42 6.83 -15.71
CA VAL A 73 -10.21 7.42 -16.29
C VAL A 73 -10.58 8.67 -17.07
N CYS A 74 -10.20 9.82 -16.54
CA CYS A 74 -10.36 11.11 -17.17
C CYS A 74 -9.14 11.42 -18.04
N ILE A 75 -9.31 11.37 -19.36
CA ILE A 75 -8.26 11.68 -20.32
C ILE A 75 -8.28 13.17 -20.61
N GLN A 76 -7.16 13.83 -20.37
CA GLN A 76 -6.93 15.23 -20.68
C GLN A 76 -5.84 15.34 -21.73
N VAL A 77 -6.21 15.78 -22.93
CA VAL A 77 -5.23 16.08 -23.98
C VAL A 77 -4.79 17.52 -23.81
N CYS A 78 -3.52 17.72 -23.53
CA CYS A 78 -2.89 19.01 -23.30
C CYS A 78 -1.98 19.36 -24.47
N GLN A 79 -1.95 20.64 -24.84
CA GLN A 79 -0.96 21.16 -25.77
C GLN A 79 0.00 22.07 -25.01
N SER A 80 1.30 21.76 -25.08
CA SER A 80 2.32 22.64 -24.52
C SER A 80 2.40 23.92 -25.37
N GLN A 81 2.09 25.07 -24.77
CA GLN A 81 2.38 26.37 -25.39
C GLN A 81 3.86 26.72 -25.17
N LEU A 82 4.51 27.18 -26.23
CA LEU A 82 5.92 27.62 -26.23
C LEU A 82 6.20 28.87 -25.35
N ASP A 83 5.17 29.58 -24.89
CA ASP A 83 5.28 30.90 -24.27
C ASP A 83 5.16 30.92 -22.72
N GLY A 84 5.52 29.83 -22.03
CA GLY A 84 5.61 29.83 -20.56
C GLY A 84 4.28 29.90 -19.79
N ASN A 85 3.14 29.83 -20.50
CA ASN A 85 1.81 29.71 -19.90
C ASN A 85 1.46 28.25 -19.56
N SER A 86 0.52 28.07 -18.64
CA SER A 86 0.01 26.76 -18.21
C SER A 86 -0.52 25.94 -19.42
N PRO A 87 -0.33 24.62 -19.44
CA PRO A 87 -0.79 23.77 -20.55
C PRO A 87 -2.30 23.90 -20.73
N VAL A 88 -2.74 24.11 -21.98
CA VAL A 88 -4.16 24.24 -22.32
C VAL A 88 -4.74 22.85 -22.60
N THR A 89 -5.79 22.48 -21.87
CA THR A 89 -6.56 21.26 -22.14
C THR A 89 -7.41 21.45 -23.39
N LEU A 90 -7.06 20.74 -24.46
CA LEU A 90 -7.76 20.75 -25.74
C LEU A 90 -9.05 19.94 -25.70
N LYS A 91 -9.02 18.80 -25.01
CA LYS A 91 -10.14 17.87 -24.95
C LYS A 91 -10.09 17.04 -23.68
N GLU A 92 -11.27 16.80 -23.13
CA GLU A 92 -11.47 15.97 -21.95
C GLU A 92 -12.51 14.88 -22.24
N LEU A 93 -12.23 13.65 -21.83
CA LEU A 93 -13.14 12.52 -21.96
C LEU A 93 -12.97 11.58 -20.77
N VAL A 94 -14.08 11.17 -20.15
CA VAL A 94 -14.08 10.23 -19.04
C VAL A 94 -14.51 8.86 -19.53
N TYR A 95 -13.66 7.86 -19.32
CA TYR A 95 -13.98 6.46 -19.52
C TYR A 95 -14.31 5.78 -18.20
N TYR A 96 -15.24 4.84 -18.25
CA TYR A 96 -15.50 3.90 -17.18
C TYR A 96 -14.92 2.54 -17.59
N ILE A 97 -14.06 1.98 -16.74
CA ILE A 97 -13.35 0.71 -16.99
C ILE A 97 -13.68 -0.26 -15.87
N GLU A 98 -14.34 -1.36 -16.21
CA GLU A 98 -14.56 -2.50 -15.33
C GLU A 98 -13.53 -3.59 -15.61
N PHE A 99 -13.14 -4.30 -14.56
CA PHE A 99 -12.22 -5.43 -14.59
C PHE A 99 -12.96 -6.71 -14.26
N GLY A 100 -12.89 -7.69 -15.18
CA GLY A 100 -13.35 -9.04 -14.94
C GLY A 100 -12.29 -9.92 -14.28
N PRO A 101 -12.65 -11.11 -13.77
CA PRO A 101 -11.69 -12.08 -13.25
C PRO A 101 -10.57 -12.44 -14.24
N GLU A 102 -10.85 -12.39 -15.54
CA GLU A 102 -9.91 -12.62 -16.63
C GLU A 102 -8.88 -11.50 -16.83
N ASP A 103 -9.17 -10.30 -16.33
CA ASP A 103 -8.28 -9.13 -16.40
C ASP A 103 -7.29 -9.08 -15.22
N TYR A 104 -7.44 -9.99 -14.25
CA TYR A 104 -6.61 -10.04 -13.06
C TYR A 104 -5.33 -10.83 -13.33
N GLU A 105 -4.19 -10.18 -13.07
CA GLU A 105 -2.89 -10.84 -13.09
C GLU A 105 -2.69 -11.68 -11.81
N ASP A 106 -3.36 -11.30 -10.73
CA ASP A 106 -3.38 -12.00 -9.45
C ASP A 106 -4.80 -11.95 -8.85
N VAL A 107 -5.27 -13.06 -8.29
CA VAL A 107 -6.65 -13.21 -7.78
C VAL A 107 -6.90 -12.30 -6.57
N ASP A 108 -5.89 -12.05 -5.75
CA ASP A 108 -6.02 -11.26 -4.53
C ASP A 108 -5.77 -9.77 -4.82
N LEU A 109 -4.76 -9.46 -5.63
CA LEU A 109 -4.30 -8.09 -5.90
C LEU A 109 -4.94 -7.43 -7.14
N GLY A 110 -5.52 -8.24 -8.04
CA GLY A 110 -6.22 -7.79 -9.23
C GLY A 110 -5.29 -7.42 -10.39
N THR A 111 -5.40 -6.19 -10.89
CA THR A 111 -4.74 -5.74 -12.12
C THR A 111 -3.66 -4.68 -11.87
N THR A 112 -2.77 -4.51 -12.85
CA THR A 112 -1.62 -3.60 -12.78
C THR A 112 -1.90 -2.27 -13.48
N LEU A 113 -1.08 -1.25 -13.16
CA LEU A 113 -1.13 0.03 -13.89
C LEU A 113 -0.81 -0.14 -15.38
N LYS A 114 0.09 -1.08 -15.73
CA LYS A 114 0.42 -1.44 -17.12
C LYS A 114 -0.81 -1.90 -17.89
N PHE A 115 -1.63 -2.76 -17.30
CA PHE A 115 -2.86 -3.22 -17.93
C PHE A 115 -3.80 -2.05 -18.26
N VAL A 116 -4.04 -1.16 -17.29
CA VAL A 116 -4.87 0.04 -17.49
C VAL A 116 -4.31 0.92 -18.61
N ARG A 117 -3.00 1.16 -18.62
CA ARG A 117 -2.31 1.96 -19.65
C ARG A 117 -2.48 1.36 -21.04
N GLN A 118 -2.37 0.04 -21.18
CA GLN A 118 -2.57 -0.65 -22.46
C GLN A 118 -4.02 -0.62 -22.92
N ARG A 119 -4.97 -0.87 -22.00
CA ARG A 119 -6.41 -0.84 -22.29
C ARG A 119 -6.86 0.56 -22.69
N LEU A 120 -6.41 1.59 -21.97
CA LEU A 120 -6.70 2.99 -22.31
C LEU A 120 -6.11 3.39 -23.66
N LEU A 121 -4.87 2.98 -23.96
CA LEU A 121 -4.24 3.26 -25.25
C LEU A 121 -5.09 2.70 -26.40
N LYS A 122 -5.55 1.45 -26.28
CA LYS A 122 -6.44 0.82 -27.26
C LYS A 122 -7.74 1.60 -27.42
N LEU A 123 -8.40 1.94 -26.30
CA LEU A 123 -9.64 2.72 -26.31
C LEU A 123 -9.47 4.10 -26.97
N VAL A 124 -8.36 4.79 -26.71
CA VAL A 124 -8.06 6.09 -27.32
C VAL A 124 -7.82 5.96 -28.82
N MET A 125 -7.06 4.94 -29.25
CA MET A 125 -6.76 4.70 -30.67
C MET A 125 -8.00 4.28 -31.47
N GLU A 126 -8.93 3.54 -30.87
CA GLU A 126 -10.18 3.11 -31.52
C GLU A 126 -11.26 4.19 -31.49
N SER A 127 -11.13 5.21 -30.62
CA SER A 127 -12.14 6.24 -30.42
C SER A 127 -12.14 7.29 -31.53
N SER A 128 -13.28 7.42 -32.21
CA SER A 128 -13.52 8.49 -33.19
C SER A 128 -13.50 9.90 -32.57
N VAL A 129 -13.60 10.00 -31.24
CA VAL A 129 -13.57 11.28 -30.50
C VAL A 129 -12.24 11.99 -30.70
N PHE A 130 -11.14 11.27 -30.90
CA PHE A 130 -9.82 11.85 -31.12
C PHE A 130 -9.41 11.90 -32.60
N SER A 131 -10.33 11.62 -33.54
CA SER A 131 -10.08 11.63 -34.99
C SER A 131 -9.46 12.94 -35.52
N SER A 132 -9.81 14.09 -34.93
CA SER A 132 -9.23 15.39 -35.30
C SER A 132 -7.77 15.55 -34.84
N LEU A 133 -7.35 14.80 -33.83
CA LEU A 133 -6.01 14.79 -33.25
C LEU A 133 -5.19 13.58 -33.73
N ASP A 134 -5.79 12.71 -34.53
CA ASP A 134 -5.31 11.38 -34.93
C ASP A 134 -3.91 11.41 -35.55
N LYS A 135 -3.59 12.41 -36.38
CA LYS A 135 -2.23 12.57 -36.94
C LYS A 135 -1.14 12.78 -35.88
N LYS A 136 -1.47 13.45 -34.76
CA LYS A 136 -0.56 13.63 -33.61
C LYS A 136 -0.65 12.45 -32.63
N MET A 137 -1.81 11.77 -32.58
CA MET A 137 -2.03 10.63 -31.68
C MET A 137 -1.49 9.29 -32.21
N GLN A 138 -1.31 9.12 -33.52
CA GLN A 138 -0.74 7.90 -34.11
C GLN A 138 0.72 7.63 -33.73
N THR A 139 1.45 8.64 -33.21
CA THR A 139 2.80 8.48 -32.67
C THR A 139 2.83 8.23 -31.16
N LEU A 140 1.68 8.21 -30.48
CA LEU A 140 1.64 8.00 -29.05
C LEU A 140 2.12 6.60 -28.67
N LYS A 141 3.22 6.56 -27.93
CA LYS A 141 3.66 5.33 -27.24
C LYS A 141 3.07 5.32 -25.84
N GLY A 142 2.82 4.12 -25.31
CA GLY A 142 2.26 3.95 -23.97
C GLY A 142 2.97 4.78 -22.88
N LYS A 143 4.27 5.08 -23.01
CA LYS A 143 5.05 5.93 -22.08
C LYS A 143 4.67 7.42 -22.03
N GLN A 144 3.87 7.93 -22.98
CA GLN A 144 3.44 9.34 -23.01
C GLN A 144 2.14 9.59 -22.21
N LEU A 145 1.48 8.53 -21.72
CA LEU A 145 0.31 8.65 -20.85
C LEU A 145 0.76 8.94 -19.41
N GLN A 146 0.55 10.14 -18.89
CA GLN A 146 0.89 10.41 -17.49
C GLN A 146 -0.35 10.21 -16.62
N PHE A 147 -0.34 9.16 -15.81
CA PHE A 147 -1.43 8.87 -14.88
C PHE A 147 -1.20 9.58 -13.55
N TYR A 148 -2.27 10.19 -13.05
CA TYR A 148 -2.32 10.86 -11.77
C TYR A 148 -3.48 10.31 -10.94
N HIS A 149 -3.22 10.13 -9.65
CA HIS A 149 -4.24 9.80 -8.65
C HIS A 149 -4.00 10.68 -7.43
N ARG A 150 -5.02 11.44 -7.01
CA ARG A 150 -4.94 12.37 -5.86
C ARG A 150 -3.70 13.28 -5.91
N SER A 151 -3.42 13.86 -7.08
CA SER A 151 -2.26 14.72 -7.37
C SER A 151 -0.88 14.05 -7.29
N ARG A 152 -0.81 12.72 -7.18
CA ARG A 152 0.44 11.94 -7.28
C ARG A 152 0.57 11.30 -8.65
N ILE A 153 1.77 11.33 -9.21
CA ILE A 153 2.06 10.66 -10.47
C ILE A 153 2.24 9.15 -10.23
N LEU A 154 1.60 8.34 -11.06
CA LEU A 154 1.70 6.88 -11.03
C LEU A 154 2.65 6.41 -12.12
N ASN A 155 3.86 6.01 -11.73
CA ASN A 155 4.94 5.61 -12.65
C ASN A 155 5.32 4.12 -12.54
N GLN A 156 4.74 3.40 -11.59
CA GLN A 156 5.08 2.01 -11.29
C GLN A 156 4.18 1.08 -12.11
N ASP A 157 4.51 0.91 -13.40
CA ASP A 157 3.67 0.15 -14.34
C ASP A 157 3.44 -1.31 -13.92
N GLN A 158 4.41 -1.96 -13.26
CA GLN A 158 4.27 -3.36 -12.80
C GLN A 158 3.56 -3.50 -11.45
N GLU A 159 3.23 -2.39 -10.79
CA GLU A 159 2.58 -2.41 -9.48
C GLU A 159 1.06 -2.55 -9.62
N PHE A 160 0.46 -3.24 -8.65
CA PHE A 160 -0.99 -3.43 -8.60
C PHE A 160 -1.69 -2.13 -8.20
N LEU A 161 -2.87 -1.89 -8.79
CA LEU A 161 -3.64 -0.68 -8.53
C LEU A 161 -3.93 -0.47 -7.03
N CYS A 162 -4.25 -1.54 -6.32
CA CYS A 162 -4.54 -1.49 -4.90
C CYS A 162 -3.32 -1.04 -4.06
N ASN A 163 -2.11 -1.46 -4.46
CA ASN A 163 -0.86 -1.07 -3.81
C ASN A 163 -0.49 0.39 -4.11
N LEU A 164 -0.94 0.90 -5.25
CA LEU A 164 -0.86 2.33 -5.62
C LEU A 164 -1.89 3.19 -4.87
N GLY A 165 -2.73 2.57 -4.03
CA GLY A 165 -3.78 3.25 -3.27
C GLY A 165 -5.03 3.58 -4.10
N VAL A 166 -5.17 2.99 -5.28
CA VAL A 166 -6.35 3.13 -6.14
C VAL A 166 -7.42 2.15 -5.67
N CYS A 167 -8.57 2.69 -5.31
CA CYS A 167 -9.73 1.91 -4.85
C CYS A 167 -10.81 1.80 -5.94
N THR A 168 -11.71 0.84 -5.78
CA THR A 168 -12.92 0.73 -6.61
C THR A 168 -13.69 2.04 -6.64
N GLY A 169 -13.99 2.53 -7.85
CA GLY A 169 -14.71 3.78 -8.08
C GLY A 169 -13.84 5.03 -8.09
N ASP A 170 -12.53 4.92 -7.85
CA ASP A 170 -11.63 6.07 -7.94
C ASP A 170 -11.51 6.59 -9.37
N THR A 171 -11.19 7.88 -9.49
CA THR A 171 -10.92 8.54 -10.77
C THR A 171 -9.42 8.75 -10.95
N LEU A 172 -8.86 8.19 -12.01
CA LEU A 172 -7.51 8.48 -12.48
C LEU A 172 -7.55 9.60 -13.52
N VAL A 173 -6.61 10.54 -13.44
CA VAL A 173 -6.43 11.57 -14.46
C VAL A 173 -5.27 11.15 -15.35
N CYS A 174 -5.52 10.95 -16.64
CA CYS A 174 -4.51 10.64 -17.63
C CYS A 174 -4.24 11.88 -18.47
N LYS A 175 -3.03 12.43 -18.38
CA LYS A 175 -2.60 13.57 -19.20
C LYS A 175 -1.81 13.08 -20.40
N ILE A 176 -2.16 13.63 -21.57
CA ILE A 176 -1.48 13.39 -22.84
C ILE A 176 -0.97 14.73 -23.34
N ASP A 177 0.35 14.90 -23.34
CA ASP A 177 0.98 16.09 -23.91
C ASP A 177 1.28 15.84 -25.40
N LEU A 178 0.71 16.68 -26.26
CA LEU A 178 0.89 16.69 -27.73
C LEU A 178 1.85 17.79 -28.21
#